data_AF-A0A5Q4E8N0-F1
#
_entry.id   AF-A0A5Q4E8N0-F1
#
_cell.length_a   1.000
_cell.length_b   1.000
_cell.length_c   1.000
_cell.angle_alpha   90.00
_cell.angle_beta   90.00
_cell.angle_gamma   90.00
#
_symmetry.space_group_name_H-M   'P 1'
#
loop_
_entity.id
_entity.type
_entity.pdbx_description
1 polymer ?
#
loop_
_entity_poly.entity_id
_entity_poly.type
_entity_poly.pdbx_seq_one_letter_code
_entity_poly.pdbx_strand_id
1 'polypeptide(L)' 'MTFEKTYEVQKNNRLIITLPDRFKSKKRVKVIIEDVDESRQEKMELLKKASKDPLFLSDINEITSDFVDSDNEGL' A
#
# COMPACT_ATOMS: atom_id res chain seq x y z
N MET A 1 -22.66 -3.53 8.18
CA MET A 1 -21.70 -2.83 7.29
C MET A 1 -20.63 -2.20 8.13
N THR A 2 -19.37 -2.48 7.80
CA THR A 2 -18.18 -1.98 8.50
C THR A 2 -17.61 -0.81 7.71
N PHE A 3 -17.23 0.27 8.39
CA PHE A 3 -16.45 1.35 7.82
C PHE A 3 -15.06 1.27 8.45
N GLU A 4 -14.05 1.09 7.62
CA GLU A 4 -12.66 0.99 8.03
C GLU A 4 -11.87 2.06 7.30
N LYS A 5 -11.03 2.77 8.06
CA LYS A 5 -10.15 3.82 7.54
C LYS A 5 -8.96 3.96 8.47
N THR A 6 -7.77 3.97 7.90
CA THR A 6 -6.52 4.28 8.61
C THR A 6 -6.39 5.79 8.78
N TYR A 7 -5.92 6.22 9.95
CA TYR A 7 -5.69 7.62 10.27
C TYR A 7 -4.30 7.76 10.88
N GLU A 8 -3.56 8.78 10.46
CA GLU A 8 -2.33 9.19 11.14
C GLU A 8 -2.67 9.82 12.50
N VAL A 9 -1.99 9.36 13.55
CA VAL A 9 -2.17 9.87 14.91
C VAL A 9 -1.34 11.14 15.07
N GLN A 10 -2.00 12.26 15.34
CA GLN A 10 -1.31 13.55 15.54
C GLN A 10 -0.50 13.58 16.85
N LYS A 11 0.39 14.58 16.99
CA LYS A 11 1.36 14.76 18.10
C LYS A 11 0.83 14.66 19.55
N ASN A 12 -0.48 14.66 19.76
CA ASN A 12 -1.10 14.60 21.09
C ASN A 12 -1.78 13.26 21.38
N ASN A 13 -1.50 12.21 20.60
CA ASN A 13 -2.13 10.89 20.71
C ASN A 13 -3.67 10.97 20.71
N ARG A 14 -4.21 11.85 19.86
CA ARG A 14 -5.66 12.12 19.77
C ARG A 14 -6.13 11.94 18.35
N LEU A 15 -7.19 11.15 18.20
CA LEU A 15 -7.86 10.92 16.93
C LEU A 15 -9.29 11.48 16.99
N ILE A 16 -9.64 12.36 16.03
CA ILE A 16 -10.99 12.92 15.87
C ILE A 16 -11.55 12.41 14.54
N ILE A 17 -12.66 11.67 14.59
CA ILE A 17 -13.27 11.03 13.42
C ILE A 17 -14.65 11.62 13.18
N THR A 18 -14.88 12.14 11.97
CA THR A 18 -16.22 12.46 11.48
C THR A 18 -16.87 11.19 10.93
N LEU A 19 -17.96 10.74 11.55
CA LEU A 19 -18.69 9.58 11.07
C LEU A 19 -19.41 9.88 9.75
N PRO A 20 -19.40 8.96 8.77
CA PRO A 20 -20.15 9.13 7.53
C PRO A 20 -21.66 9.28 7.77
N ASP A 21 -22.36 10.01 6.89
CA ASP A 21 -23.79 10.33 7.02
C ASP A 21 -24.70 9.12 7.27
N ARG A 22 -24.35 7.95 6.72
CA ARG A 22 -25.08 6.69 6.93
C ARG A 22 -25.15 6.23 8.39
N PHE A 23 -24.30 6.77 9.27
CA PHE A 23 -24.33 6.50 10.71
C PHE A 23 -25.20 7.49 11.50
N LYS A 24 -25.74 8.55 10.89
CA LYS A 24 -26.60 9.56 11.57
C LYS A 24 -27.79 8.94 12.32
N SER A 25 -28.36 7.84 11.81
CA SER A 25 -29.50 7.15 12.44
C SER A 25 -29.11 6.12 13.50
N LYS A 26 -27.81 5.89 13.72
CA LYS A 26 -27.31 4.87 14.65
C LYS A 26 -27.02 5.49 16.01
N LYS A 27 -27.58 4.90 17.07
CA LYS A 27 -27.45 5.40 18.45
C LYS A 27 -26.13 5.00 19.13
N ARG A 28 -25.47 3.95 18.65
CA ARG A 28 -24.23 3.40 19.21
C ARG A 28 -23.33 2.93 18.09
N VAL A 29 -22.03 3.14 18.26
CA VAL A 29 -20.98 2.65 17.36
C VAL A 29 -19.91 1.94 18.20
N LYS A 30 -19.28 0.92 17.62
CA LYS A 30 -18.11 0.25 18.19
C LYS A 30 -16.87 0.80 17.48
N VAL A 31 -15.88 1.22 18.24
CA VAL A 31 -14.57 1.63 17.72
C VAL A 31 -13.58 0.50 18.02
N ILE A 32 -12.76 0.15 17.04
CA ILE A 32 -11.63 -0.78 17.18
C ILE A 32 -10.39 0.02 16.83
N ILE A 33 -9.37 -0.03 17.70
CA ILE A 33 -8.09 0.64 17.49
C ILE A 33 -7.05 -0.47 17.39
N GLU A 34 -6.38 -0.53 16.25
CA GLU A 34 -5.31 -1.48 15.96
C GLU A 34 -4.09 -0.69 15.52
N ASP A 35 -2.92 -1.17 15.89
CA ASP A 35 -1.67 -0.68 15.33
C ASP A 35 -1.60 -1.14 13.86
N VAL A 36 -1.48 -0.20 12.94
CA VAL A 36 -1.43 -0.48 11.51
C VAL A 36 0.02 -0.41 11.10
N ASP A 37 0.60 -1.57 10.81
CA ASP A 37 1.98 -1.67 10.35
C ASP A 37 2.16 -0.90 9.03
N GLU A 38 2.86 0.23 9.09
CA GLU A 38 3.21 1.06 7.94
C GLU A 38 4.09 0.31 6.94
N SER A 39 4.73 -0.80 7.35
CA SER A 39 5.69 -1.53 6.52
C SER A 39 5.12 -1.99 5.18
N ARG A 40 3.82 -2.35 5.12
CA ARG A 40 3.20 -2.78 3.85
C ARG A 40 2.99 -1.59 2.92
N GLN A 41 2.58 -0.46 3.46
CA GLN A 41 2.31 0.75 2.67
C GLN A 41 3.63 1.37 2.20
N GLU A 42 4.63 1.43 3.06
CA GLU A 42 6.00 1.85 2.71
C GLU A 42 6.62 0.94 1.65
N LYS A 43 6.52 -0.39 1.79
CA LYS A 43 6.97 -1.33 0.75
C LYS A 43 6.28 -1.06 -0.59
N MET A 44 4.98 -0.80 -0.58
CA MET A 44 4.23 -0.49 -1.80
C MET A 44 4.69 0.83 -2.43
N GLU A 45 5.03 1.84 -1.63
CA GLU A 45 5.58 3.10 -2.12
C GLU A 45 6.99 2.94 -2.69
N LEU A 46 7.84 2.16 -2.04
CA LEU A 46 9.18 1.83 -2.53
C LEU A 46 9.11 1.08 -3.86
N LEU A 47 8.20 0.11 -4.00
CA LEU A 47 7.97 -0.59 -5.26
C LEU A 47 7.49 0.36 -6.38
N LYS A 48 6.62 1.31 -6.06
CA LYS A 48 6.18 2.34 -7.03
C LYS A 48 7.30 3.29 -7.45
N LYS A 49 8.28 3.54 -6.57
CA LYS A 49 9.47 4.33 -6.90
C LYS A 49 10.41 3.52 -7.79
N ALA A 50 10.69 2.28 -7.41
CA ALA A 50 11.54 1.36 -8.17
C ALA A 50 11.00 1.12 -9.58
N SER A 51 9.68 1.00 -9.77
CA SER A 51 9.09 0.79 -11.11
C SER A 51 9.29 1.94 -12.10
N LYS A 52 9.75 3.10 -11.63
CA LYS A 52 10.10 4.26 -12.45
C LYS A 52 11.60 4.56 -12.43
N ASP A 53 12.37 3.81 -11.66
CA ASP A 53 13.79 4.01 -11.50
C ASP A 53 14.53 3.47 -12.74
N PRO A 54 15.30 4.31 -13.47
CA PRO A 54 15.96 3.88 -14.70
C PRO A 54 17.01 2.78 -14.50
N LEU A 55 17.68 2.75 -13.35
CA LEU A 55 18.68 1.73 -13.05
C LEU A 55 17.99 0.40 -12.78
N PHE A 56 16.94 0.42 -11.95
CA PHE A 56 16.12 -0.77 -11.70
C PHE A 56 15.49 -1.33 -12.99
N LEU A 57 14.99 -0.46 -13.88
CA LEU A 57 14.44 -0.88 -15.17
C LEU A 57 15.52 -1.44 -16.10
N SER A 58 16.73 -0.88 -16.08
CA SER A 58 17.87 -1.40 -16.83
C SER A 58 18.20 -2.83 -16.41
N ASP A 59 18.33 -3.07 -15.10
CA ASP A 59 18.63 -4.39 -14.53
C ASP A 59 17.54 -5.41 -14.91
N ILE A 60 16.26 -5.02 -14.83
CA ILE A 60 15.13 -5.89 -15.22
C ILE A 60 15.15 -6.20 -16.72
N ASN A 61 15.48 -5.23 -17.56
CA ASN A 61 15.55 -5.43 -19.01
C ASN A 61 16.74 -6.32 -19.40
N GLU A 62 17.88 -6.18 -18.74
CA GLU A 62 19.06 -7.04 -18.93
C GLU A 62 18.70 -8.50 -18.60
N ILE A 63 18.16 -8.74 -17.40
CA ILE A 63 17.68 -10.07 -16.99
C ILE A 63 16.65 -10.62 -18.00
N THR A 64 15.68 -9.80 -18.39
CA THR A 64 14.63 -10.23 -19.34
C THR A 64 15.24 -10.61 -20.69
N SER A 65 16.24 -9.87 -21.16
CA SER A 65 16.95 -10.18 -22.41
C SER A 65 17.68 -11.51 -22.32
N ASP A 66 18.40 -11.77 -21.24
CA ASP A 66 19.15 -13.03 -21.02
C ASP A 66 18.21 -14.26 -21.04
N PHE A 67 16.99 -14.11 -20.52
CA PHE A 67 15.99 -15.17 -20.53
C PHE A 67 15.26 -15.32 -21.87
N VAL A 68 15.10 -14.25 -22.66
CA VAL A 68 14.53 -14.33 -24.03
C VAL A 68 15.46 -15.08 -24.97
N ASP A 69 16.78 -14.89 -24.84
CA ASP A 69 17.75 -15.61 -25.66
C ASP A 69 17.82 -17.09 -25.25
N SER A 70 17.71 -17.39 -23.95
CA SER A 70 17.64 -18.76 -23.43
C SER A 70 16.44 -19.57 -23.97
N ASP A 71 15.29 -18.93 -24.17
CA ASP A 71 14.11 -19.58 -24.78
C ASP A 71 14.28 -19.84 -26.29
N ASN A 72 15.16 -19.09 -26.97
CA ASN A 72 15.45 -19.23 -28.40
C ASN A 72 16.63 -20.16 -28.72
N GLU A 73 17.46 -20.54 -27.73
CA GLU A 73 18.56 -21.49 -27.89
C GLU A 73 18.12 -22.98 -27.96
N GLY A 74 16.81 -23.25 -27.89
CA GLY A 74 16.22 -24.59 -27.92
C GLY A 74 15.65 -25.07 -29.26
N LEU A 75 15.85 -24.35 -30.38
CA LEU A 75 15.38 -24.71 -31.74
C LEU A 75 16.52 -25.08 -32.70
#